data_AF-A0A076H6G6-F1
#
_entry.id   AF-A0A076H6G6-F1
#
_cell.length_a   1.000
_cell.length_b   1.000
_cell.length_c   1.000
_cell.angle_alpha   90.00
_cell.angle_beta   90.00
_cell.angle_gamma   90.00
#
_symmetry.space_group_name_H-M   'P 1'
#
loop_
_entity.id
_entity.type
_entity.pdbx_description
1 polymer ?
#
loop_
_entity_poly.entity_id
_entity_poly.type
_entity_poly.pdbx_seq_one_letter_code
_entity_poly.pdbx_strand_id
1 'polypeptide(L)' 'MKIDTESFDIDSSATFAAGKNKTVKKKLAKKDFDFLYDEKKGGLYFNENGANKGFGDGGIIAILKGAPDLTNQNLEFI' A
#
# COMPACT_ATOMS: atom_id res chain seq x y z
N MET A 1 -10.54 7.06 -3.55
CA MET A 1 -11.01 5.76 -3.02
C MET A 1 -10.93 5.83 -1.51
N LYS A 2 -11.92 5.29 -0.81
CA LYS A 2 -11.90 5.21 0.65
C LYS A 2 -11.35 3.86 1.08
N ILE A 3 -10.47 3.86 2.07
CA ILE A 3 -9.91 2.66 2.70
C ILE A 3 -10.28 2.76 4.16
N ASP A 4 -11.14 1.84 4.61
CA ASP A 4 -11.45 1.66 6.02
C ASP A 4 -10.23 1.03 6.70
N THR A 5 -9.55 1.79 7.55
CA THR A 5 -8.32 1.30 8.21
C THR A 5 -8.61 0.46 9.44
N GLU A 6 -9.79 0.61 10.06
CA GLU A 6 -10.21 -0.22 11.19
C GLU A 6 -10.35 -1.69 10.76
N SER A 7 -10.79 -1.93 9.53
CA SER A 7 -10.81 -3.27 8.91
C SER A 7 -9.43 -3.94 8.80
N PHE A 8 -8.34 -3.20 9.00
CA PHE A 8 -6.97 -3.68 8.96
C PHE A 8 -6.21 -3.49 10.29
N ASP A 9 -6.92 -3.17 11.38
CA ASP A 9 -6.36 -2.90 12.72
C ASP A 9 -5.28 -1.79 12.72
N ILE A 10 -5.39 -0.82 11.80
CA ILE A 10 -4.50 0.33 11.67
C ILE A 10 -5.25 1.62 12.02
N ASP A 11 -4.52 2.57 12.61
CA ASP A 11 -5.08 3.90 12.85
C ASP A 11 -5.29 4.69 11.55
N SER A 12 -6.06 5.78 11.65
CA SER A 12 -6.34 6.68 10.53
C SER A 12 -5.11 7.48 10.04
N SER A 13 -3.94 7.29 10.66
CA SER A 13 -2.66 7.84 10.21
C SER A 13 -1.91 6.93 9.23
N ALA A 14 -2.61 5.91 8.71
CA ALA A 14 -2.09 4.99 7.70
C ALA A 14 -1.35 5.70 6.56
N THR A 15 -0.22 5.10 6.20
CA THR A 15 0.75 5.65 5.27
C THR A 15 0.66 4.96 3.92
N PHE A 16 0.75 5.76 2.86
CA PHE A 16 0.72 5.27 1.48
C PHE A 16 2.03 5.52 0.76
N ALA A 17 2.42 4.55 -0.05
CA ALA A 17 3.50 4.67 -1.01
C ALA A 17 3.11 4.12 -2.38
N ALA A 18 3.56 4.77 -3.45
CA ALA A 18 3.41 4.25 -4.81
C ALA A 18 4.77 4.10 -5.53
N GLY A 19 4.83 3.27 -6.58
CA GLY A 19 5.97 3.22 -7.50
C GLY A 19 5.92 2.15 -8.60
N LYS A 20 6.77 2.31 -9.62
CA LYS A 20 6.64 1.65 -10.94
C LYS A 20 7.44 0.34 -11.19
N ASN A 21 8.40 -0.11 -10.36
CA ASN A 21 9.15 -1.39 -10.61
C ASN A 21 10.11 -1.85 -9.49
N LYS A 22 11.13 -1.03 -9.16
CA LYS A 22 12.21 -1.40 -8.22
C LYS A 22 12.07 -0.73 -6.85
N THR A 23 11.32 0.36 -6.82
CA THR A 23 11.10 1.19 -5.63
C THR A 23 10.17 0.51 -4.65
N VAL A 24 9.16 -0.23 -5.11
CA VAL A 24 8.26 -1.06 -4.28
C VAL A 24 9.08 -2.00 -3.38
N LYS A 25 9.94 -2.83 -3.99
CA LYS A 25 10.82 -3.76 -3.24
C LYS A 25 11.86 -3.06 -2.36
N LYS A 26 12.43 -1.93 -2.81
CA LYS A 26 13.40 -1.16 -2.00
C LYS A 26 12.73 -0.41 -0.85
N LYS A 27 11.50 0.07 -1.03
CA LYS A 27 10.67 0.69 0.00
C LYS A 27 10.28 -0.39 1.01
N LEU A 28 9.79 -1.55 0.56
CA LEU A 28 9.52 -2.74 1.40
C LEU A 28 10.71 -3.17 2.29
N ALA A 29 11.94 -2.89 1.84
CA ALA A 29 13.14 -3.25 2.59
C ALA A 29 13.63 -2.17 3.58
N LYS A 30 13.02 -0.97 3.59
CA LYS A 30 13.55 0.20 4.33
C LYS A 30 12.52 1.08 5.02
N LYS A 31 11.25 0.99 4.66
CA LYS A 31 10.21 1.87 5.19
C LYS A 31 9.06 1.04 5.74
N ASP A 32 8.67 1.44 6.94
CA ASP A 32 7.37 1.17 7.54
C ASP A 32 6.33 1.93 6.71
N PHE A 33 5.53 1.21 5.95
CA PHE A 33 4.34 1.78 5.32
C PHE A 33 3.23 0.75 5.38
N ASP A 34 2.00 1.24 5.42
CA ASP A 34 0.81 0.40 5.57
C ASP A 34 0.31 -0.05 4.20
N PHE A 35 0.27 0.87 3.24
CA PHE A 35 -0.23 0.60 1.89
C PHE A 35 0.80 0.91 0.80
N LEU A 36 0.91 -0.01 -0.16
CA LEU A 36 1.83 0.09 -1.28
C LEU A 36 1.12 -0.16 -2.60
N TYR A 37 1.23 0.80 -3.52
CA TYR A 37 0.69 0.68 -4.87
C TYR A 37 1.78 0.41 -5.91
N ASP A 38 1.62 -0.69 -6.65
CA ASP A 38 2.38 -1.02 -7.85
C ASP A 38 1.71 -0.36 -9.07
N GLU A 39 2.18 0.83 -9.41
CA GLU A 39 1.71 1.62 -10.56
C GLU A 39 1.92 0.92 -11.91
N LYS A 40 2.74 -0.13 -11.98
CA LYS A 40 2.94 -0.89 -13.23
C LYS A 40 1.89 -1.98 -13.40
N LYS A 41 1.42 -2.57 -12.31
CA LYS A 41 0.45 -3.67 -12.32
C LYS A 41 -0.95 -3.25 -11.86
N GLY A 42 -1.07 -2.07 -11.27
CA GLY A 42 -2.28 -1.63 -10.58
C GLY A 42 -2.52 -2.34 -9.24
N GLY A 43 -1.55 -3.07 -8.69
CA GLY A 43 -1.75 -3.82 -7.45
C GLY A 43 -1.63 -2.92 -6.22
N LEU A 44 -2.62 -2.94 -5.33
CA LEU A 44 -2.54 -2.32 -4.01
C LEU A 44 -2.30 -3.41 -2.96
N TYR A 45 -1.26 -3.21 -2.17
CA TYR A 45 -0.79 -4.15 -1.17
C TYR A 45 -0.94 -3.54 0.22
N PHE A 46 -1.41 -4.32 1.19
CA PHE A 46 -1.37 -4.01 2.62
C PHE A 46 -0.16 -4.70 3.26
N ASN A 47 0.57 -3.98 4.09
CA ASN A 47 1.71 -4.47 4.85
C ASN A 47 1.40 -4.50 6.34
N GLU A 48 1.01 -5.68 6.81
CA GLU A 48 0.77 -5.94 8.23
C GLU A 48 2.07 -6.04 9.03
N ASN A 49 3.18 -6.37 8.36
CA ASN A 49 4.46 -6.64 9.03
C ASN A 49 5.22 -5.36 9.43
N GLY A 50 4.66 -4.19 9.12
CA GLY A 50 5.28 -2.88 9.37
C GLY A 50 6.71 -2.80 8.81
N ALA A 51 7.68 -2.50 9.67
CA ALA A 51 9.09 -2.41 9.31
C ALA A 51 9.78 -3.77 9.02
N ASN A 52 9.14 -4.90 9.33
CA ASN A 52 9.71 -6.21 9.09
C ASN A 52 9.61 -6.62 7.61
N LYS A 53 10.50 -7.53 7.19
CA LYS A 53 10.57 -7.96 5.80
C LYS A 53 9.34 -8.78 5.40
N GLY A 54 8.65 -8.36 4.34
CA GLY A 54 7.49 -9.08 3.79
C GLY A 54 6.21 -8.26 3.94
N PHE A 55 5.06 -8.89 3.80
CA PHE A 55 3.75 -8.27 4.05
C PHE A 55 3.04 -8.86 5.29
N GLY A 56 3.63 -9.87 5.95
CA GLY A 56 2.96 -10.60 7.03
C GLY A 56 1.89 -11.52 6.43
N ASP A 57 0.73 -11.58 7.09
CA ASP A 57 -0.50 -12.15 6.53
C ASP A 57 -1.25 -11.14 5.64
N GLY A 58 -0.75 -9.90 5.57
CA GLY A 58 -1.09 -8.93 4.53
C GLY A 58 -0.74 -9.39 3.11
N GLY A 59 -1.03 -8.54 2.13
CA GLY A 59 -0.85 -8.91 0.72
C GLY A 59 -1.63 -8.01 -0.23
N ILE A 60 -1.93 -8.50 -1.44
CA ILE A 60 -2.74 -7.74 -2.40
C ILE A 60 -4.17 -7.65 -1.87
N ILE A 61 -4.64 -6.43 -1.66
CA ILE A 61 -6.02 -6.16 -1.24
C ILE A 61 -6.88 -5.65 -2.40
N ALA A 62 -6.27 -5.09 -3.45
CA ALA A 62 -6.99 -4.65 -4.64
C ALA A 62 -6.10 -4.67 -5.90
N ILE A 63 -6.75 -4.77 -7.06
CA ILE A 63 -6.12 -4.59 -8.37
C ILE A 63 -6.89 -3.53 -9.14
N LEU A 64 -6.28 -2.36 -9.33
CA LEU A 64 -6.82 -1.25 -10.11
C LEU A 64 -6.54 -1.47 -11.60
N LYS A 65 -7.61 -1.76 -12.35
CA LYS A 65 -7.54 -2.00 -13.79
C LYS A 65 -7.00 -0.77 -14.51
N GLY A 66 -6.07 -0.99 -15.45
CA GLY A 66 -5.42 0.08 -16.21
C GLY A 66 -4.26 0.77 -15.47
N ALA A 67 -3.98 0.37 -14.23
CA ALA A 67 -2.91 0.91 -13.41
C ALA A 67 -2.89 2.45 -13.39
N PRO A 68 -4.00 3.10 -12.95
CA PRO A 68 -4.08 4.55 -12.91
C PRO A 68 -2.94 5.14 -12.06
N ASP A 69 -2.55 6.37 -12.37
CA ASP A 69 -1.61 7.11 -11.54
C ASP A 69 -2.29 7.48 -10.22
N LEU A 70 -1.79 6.95 -9.10
CA LEU A 70 -2.37 7.15 -7.77
C LEU A 70 -1.36 7.82 -6.85
N THR A 71 -1.84 8.84 -6.16
CA THR A 71 -1.12 9.57 -5.12
C THR A 71 -1.91 9.54 -3.81
N ASN A 72 -1.31 10.03 -2.72
CA ASN A 72 -1.99 10.19 -1.42
C ASN A 72 -3.29 11.01 -1.55
N GLN A 73 -3.40 11.91 -2.53
CA GLN A 73 -4.59 12.73 -2.73
C GLN A 73 -5.78 11.95 -3.32
N ASN A 74 -5.53 10.76 -3.86
CA ASN A 74 -6.57 9.91 -4.45
C ASN A 74 -7.13 8.91 -3.44
N LEU A 75 -6.54 8.82 -2.25
CA LEU A 75 -6.87 7.87 -1.20
C LEU A 75 -7.32 8.63 0.05
N GLU A 76 -8.40 8.16 0.64
CA GLU A 76 -8.94 8.67 1.89
C GLU A 76 -8.96 7.51 2.87
N PHE A 77 -8.19 7.61 3.94
CA PHE A 77 -8.19 6.65 5.04
C PHE A 77 -9.29 7.08 6.02
N ILE A 78 -10.26 6.21 6.25
CA ILE A 78 -11.43 6.45 7.10
C ILE A 78 -11.50 5.46 8.25
#